data_AF-A0A131YGA9-F1
#
_entry.id   AF-A0A131YGA9-F1
#
_cell.length_a   1.000
_cell.length_b   1.000
_cell.length_c   1.000
_cell.angle_alpha   90.00
_cell.angle_beta   90.00
_cell.angle_gamma   90.00
#
_symmetry.space_group_name_H-M   'P 1'
#
loop_
_entity.id
_entity.type
_entity.pdbx_description
1 polymer ?
#
loop_
_entity_poly.entity_id
_entity_poly.type
_entity_poly.pdbx_seq_one_letter_code
_entity_poly.pdbx_strand_id
1 'polypeptide(L)'
;MAVFRNKIEGKCRPSAIETIYVVERSFAEHVYDACKDVRTRLLGIKLMTLMCGKYSARKCTAQRFFDFVGAVKAEGGHSPLKIRHVLAETSIMVNGQKLEPFKANIL
;
A
#
# COMPACT_ATOMS: atom_id res chain seq x y z
N MET A 1 10.19 -7.52 0.93
CA MET A 1 10.86 -7.34 2.25
C MET A 1 10.73 -5.87 2.66
N ALA A 2 10.60 -5.51 3.95
CA ALA A 2 10.20 -4.17 4.41
C ALA A 2 11.30 -3.46 5.22
N VAL A 3 11.39 -2.12 5.13
CA VAL A 3 12.35 -1.28 5.89
C VAL A 3 11.58 -0.28 6.75
N PHE A 4 11.96 -0.09 8.01
CA PHE A 4 11.24 0.78 8.96
C PHE A 4 11.98 2.09 9.26
N ARG A 5 11.22 3.17 9.44
CA ARG A 5 11.68 4.41 10.05
C ARG A 5 11.19 4.44 11.50
N ASN A 6 12.09 4.75 12.43
CA ASN A 6 11.80 4.78 13.87
C ASN A 6 11.71 6.21 14.41
N LYS A 7 10.87 6.41 15.44
CA LYS A 7 10.86 7.62 16.28
C LYS A 7 11.44 7.27 17.65
N ILE A 8 12.35 8.10 18.16
CA ILE A 8 12.92 7.95 19.52
C ILE A 8 12.38 9.09 20.37
N GLU A 9 11.55 8.77 21.37
CA GLU A 9 11.12 9.71 22.41
C GLU A 9 11.37 9.08 23.79
N GLY A 10 12.36 9.62 24.51
CA GLY A 10 12.63 9.28 25.92
C GLY A 10 13.04 7.83 26.18
N LYS A 11 12.77 7.35 27.41
CA LYS A 11 13.11 6.01 27.94
C LYS A 11 12.33 4.85 27.28
N CYS A 12 11.68 5.09 26.14
CA CYS A 12 10.78 4.14 25.48
C CYS A 12 11.47 3.43 24.31
N ARG A 13 11.08 2.17 24.06
CA ARG A 13 11.59 1.40 22.92
C ARG A 13 11.23 2.11 21.60
N PRO A 14 12.13 2.14 20.61
CA PRO A 14 11.84 2.75 19.32
C PRO A 14 10.60 2.08 18.69
N SER A 15 9.68 2.89 18.20
CA SER A 15 8.49 2.44 17.48
C SER A 15 8.62 2.76 16.00
N ALA A 16 8.19 1.81 15.15
CA ALA A 16 8.14 2.00 13.71
C ALA A 16 6.97 2.94 13.35
N ILE A 17 7.29 4.08 12.77
CA ILE A 17 6.29 5.08 12.35
C ILE A 17 5.93 4.96 10.87
N GLU A 18 6.82 4.36 10.09
CA GLU A 18 6.71 4.24 8.65
C GLU A 18 7.48 3.03 8.15
N THR A 19 7.02 2.42 7.08
CA THR A 19 7.75 1.36 6.38
C THR A 19 7.70 1.50 4.87
N ILE A 20 8.79 1.12 4.21
CA ILE A 20 8.85 0.95 2.76
C ILE A 20 8.67 -0.53 2.46
N TYR A 21 7.66 -0.86 1.65
CA TYR A 21 7.36 -2.23 1.27
C TYR A 21 7.35 -2.38 -0.26
N VAL A 22 8.29 -3.17 -0.77
CA VAL A 22 8.43 -3.41 -2.20
C VAL A 22 7.57 -4.61 -2.59
N VAL A 23 6.72 -4.42 -3.58
CA VAL A 23 5.76 -5.41 -4.08
C VAL A 23 5.98 -5.56 -5.58
N GLU A 24 5.92 -6.79 -6.10
CA GLU A 24 6.00 -7.05 -7.53
C GLU A 24 4.85 -6.32 -8.24
N ARG A 25 5.14 -5.56 -9.30
CA ARG A 25 4.13 -4.72 -9.92
C ARG A 25 3.03 -5.57 -10.57
N SER A 26 3.38 -6.59 -11.34
CA SER A 26 2.43 -7.55 -11.90
C SER A 26 1.54 -8.20 -10.83
N PHE A 27 2.10 -8.60 -9.68
CA PHE A 27 1.33 -9.08 -8.53
C PHE A 27 0.32 -8.04 -8.02
N ALA A 28 0.76 -6.79 -7.80
CA ALA A 28 -0.12 -5.73 -7.32
C ALA A 28 -1.22 -5.37 -8.33
N GLU A 29 -0.93 -5.46 -9.62
CA GLU A 29 -1.90 -5.30 -10.70
C GLU A 29 -2.95 -6.42 -10.67
N HIS A 30 -2.54 -7.69 -10.47
CA HIS A 30 -3.48 -8.79 -10.29
C HIS A 30 -4.36 -8.63 -9.05
N VAL A 31 -3.82 -8.19 -7.90
CA VAL A 31 -4.62 -7.88 -6.71
C VAL A 31 -5.67 -6.81 -7.03
N TYR A 32 -5.25 -5.74 -7.70
CA TYR A 32 -6.14 -4.65 -8.07
C TYR A 32 -7.24 -5.12 -9.03
N ASP A 33 -6.88 -5.87 -10.06
CA ASP A 33 -7.81 -6.37 -11.06
C ASP A 33 -8.84 -7.34 -10.49
N ALA A 34 -8.45 -8.18 -9.53
CA ALA A 34 -9.39 -9.03 -8.80
C ALA A 34 -10.43 -8.22 -8.00
N CYS A 35 -10.10 -6.99 -7.61
CA CYS A 35 -10.93 -6.17 -6.72
C CYS A 35 -11.65 -4.99 -7.40
N LYS A 36 -11.18 -4.52 -8.57
CA LYS A 36 -11.59 -3.22 -9.15
C LYS A 36 -13.07 -3.12 -9.49
N ASP A 37 -13.71 -4.25 -9.80
CA ASP A 37 -15.12 -4.33 -10.18
C ASP A 37 -16.04 -4.86 -9.06
N VAL A 38 -15.48 -5.17 -7.89
CA VAL A 38 -16.26 -5.51 -6.69
C VAL A 38 -17.15 -4.33 -6.32
N ARG A 39 -18.43 -4.62 -6.05
CA ARG A 39 -19.42 -3.63 -5.63
C ARG A 39 -19.74 -3.78 -4.15
N THR A 40 -19.92 -2.65 -3.48
CA THR A 40 -20.39 -2.63 -2.09
C THR A 40 -21.87 -3.01 -2.04
N ARG A 41 -22.29 -3.68 -0.95
CA ARG A 41 -23.72 -3.90 -0.69
C ARG A 41 -24.48 -2.59 -0.46
N LEU A 42 -23.78 -1.61 0.11
CA LEU A 42 -24.28 -0.26 0.29
C LEU A 42 -24.26 0.46 -1.07
N LEU A 43 -25.43 0.76 -1.63
CA LEU A 43 -25.61 1.58 -2.86
C LEU A 43 -25.03 1.01 -4.16
N GLY A 44 -24.46 -0.20 -4.16
CA GLY A 44 -23.94 -0.85 -5.38
C GLY A 44 -22.75 -0.14 -6.04
N ILE A 45 -22.10 0.79 -5.34
CA ILE A 45 -20.95 1.53 -5.87
C ILE A 45 -19.70 0.63 -5.92
N LYS A 46 -18.77 0.93 -6.83
CA LYS A 46 -17.49 0.21 -6.89
C LYS A 46 -16.72 0.40 -5.59
N LEU A 47 -16.19 -0.68 -5.02
CA LEU A 47 -15.39 -0.67 -3.78
C LEU A 47 -14.24 0.35 -3.84
N MET A 48 -13.61 0.50 -5.00
CA MET A 48 -12.53 1.47 -5.24
C MET A 48 -12.95 2.94 -5.05
N THR A 49 -14.25 3.24 -4.99
CA THR A 49 -14.75 4.56 -4.60
C THR A 49 -14.35 4.91 -3.17
N LEU A 50 -14.32 3.90 -2.30
CA LEU A 50 -13.97 4.02 -0.89
C LEU A 50 -12.49 3.73 -0.65
N MET A 51 -11.89 2.87 -1.47
CA MET A 51 -10.53 2.33 -1.26
C MET A 51 -9.44 3.02 -2.10
N CYS A 52 -9.71 4.20 -2.68
CA CYS A 52 -8.74 4.90 -3.54
C CYS A 52 -8.65 6.41 -3.28
N GLY A 53 -9.11 6.84 -2.10
CA GLY A 53 -9.06 8.23 -1.64
C GLY A 53 -9.61 9.22 -2.67
N LYS A 54 -8.88 10.33 -2.87
CA LYS A 54 -9.28 11.43 -3.78
C LYS A 54 -9.47 11.01 -5.24
N TYR A 55 -8.93 9.87 -5.67
CA TYR A 55 -9.03 9.42 -7.06
C TYR A 55 -10.37 8.73 -7.36
N SER A 56 -11.05 8.22 -6.32
CA SER A 56 -12.25 7.40 -6.46
C SER A 56 -12.02 6.21 -7.40
N ALA A 57 -13.07 5.46 -7.76
CA ALA A 57 -12.97 4.35 -8.69
C ALA A 57 -12.55 4.79 -10.11
N ARG A 58 -12.88 6.02 -10.53
CA ARG A 58 -12.69 6.51 -11.91
C ARG A 58 -11.22 6.66 -12.33
N LYS A 59 -10.36 7.05 -11.38
CA LYS A 59 -8.92 7.26 -11.64
C LYS A 59 -8.07 6.33 -10.77
N CYS A 60 -8.64 5.26 -10.24
CA CYS A 60 -7.87 4.32 -9.44
C CYS A 60 -6.92 3.50 -10.31
N THR A 61 -5.74 3.21 -9.78
CA THR A 61 -4.74 2.29 -10.35
C THR A 61 -4.23 1.40 -9.22
N ALA A 62 -3.52 0.32 -9.54
CA ALA A 62 -2.88 -0.52 -8.52
C ALA A 62 -2.03 0.32 -7.54
N GLN A 63 -1.14 1.17 -8.05
CA GLN A 63 -0.34 2.07 -7.20
C GLN A 63 -1.21 2.93 -6.28
N ARG A 64 -2.25 3.58 -6.80
CA ARG A 64 -3.12 4.47 -6.00
C ARG A 64 -3.94 3.72 -4.95
N PHE A 65 -4.36 2.50 -5.26
CA PHE A 65 -5.03 1.61 -4.32
C PHE A 65 -4.10 1.23 -3.17
N PHE A 66 -2.90 0.75 -3.49
CA PHE A 66 -1.90 0.39 -2.47
C PHE A 66 -1.44 1.62 -1.66
N ASP A 67 -1.30 2.79 -2.29
CA ASP A 67 -1.02 4.05 -1.60
C ASP A 67 -2.09 4.38 -0.56
N PHE A 68 -3.37 4.18 -0.90
CA PHE A 68 -4.48 4.42 0.01
C PHE A 68 -4.51 3.42 1.17
N VAL A 69 -4.32 2.12 0.90
CA VAL A 69 -4.28 1.09 1.95
C VAL A 69 -3.11 1.33 2.91
N GLY A 70 -2.00 1.89 2.42
CA GLY A 70 -0.86 2.29 3.24
C GLY A 70 -0.96 3.69 3.87
N ALA A 71 -1.98 4.48 3.54
CA ALA A 71 -2.11 5.86 4.01
C ALA A 71 -2.65 5.92 5.45
N VAL A 72 -2.06 6.81 6.23
CA VAL A 72 -2.52 7.10 7.61
C VAL A 72 -3.68 8.10 7.59
N LYS A 73 -4.34 8.28 8.75
CA LYS A 73 -5.46 9.23 8.90
C LYS A 73 -5.14 10.65 8.41
N ALA A 74 -3.93 11.14 8.67
CA ALA A 74 -3.49 12.48 8.22
C ALA A 74 -3.42 12.63 6.69
N GLU A 75 -3.38 11.51 5.96
CA GLU A 75 -3.36 11.47 4.49
C GLU A 75 -4.72 11.03 3.91
N GLY A 76 -5.74 10.89 4.76
CA GLY A 76 -7.08 10.44 4.39
C GLY A 76 -7.25 8.92 4.29
N GLY A 77 -6.28 8.13 4.76
CA GLY A 77 -6.37 6.68 4.84
C GLY A 77 -6.70 6.16 6.25
N HIS A 78 -6.65 4.83 6.40
CA HIS A 78 -7.01 4.14 7.65
C HIS A 78 -5.89 3.28 8.22
N SER A 79 -4.69 3.29 7.61
CA SER A 79 -3.57 2.50 8.09
C SER A 79 -3.12 2.99 9.47
N PRO A 80 -2.84 2.09 10.43
CA PRO A 80 -2.32 2.46 11.74
C PRO A 80 -0.88 3.01 11.69
N LEU A 81 -0.12 2.67 10.64
CA LEU A 81 1.23 3.18 10.38
C LEU A 81 1.41 3.46 8.89
N LYS A 82 2.32 4.38 8.52
CA LYS A 82 2.51 4.73 7.10
C LYS A 82 3.22 3.61 6.35
N ILE A 83 2.58 3.04 5.33
CA ILE A 83 3.21 2.07 4.43
C ILE A 83 3.41 2.74 3.07
N ARG A 84 4.67 2.87 2.64
CA ARG A 84 5.04 3.27 1.28
C ARG A 84 5.21 2.04 0.42
N HIS A 85 4.20 1.73 -0.37
CA HIS A 85 4.26 0.66 -1.35
C HIS A 85 5.06 1.11 -2.58
N VAL A 86 6.09 0.34 -2.93
CA VAL A 86 6.86 0.55 -4.16
C VAL A 86 6.61 -0.63 -5.08
N LEU A 87 5.98 -0.37 -6.23
CA LEU A 87 5.69 -1.39 -7.23
C LEU A 87 6.84 -1.52 -8.22
N ALA A 88 7.57 -2.64 -8.17
CA ALA A 88 8.75 -2.89 -8.97
C ALA A 88 8.81 -4.35 -9.45
N GLU A 89 9.25 -4.60 -10.69
CA GLU A 89 9.43 -5.97 -11.21
C GLU A 89 10.74 -6.61 -10.76
N THR A 90 11.71 -5.78 -10.39
CA THR A 90 13.05 -6.22 -9.98
C THR A 90 13.39 -5.64 -8.62
N SER A 91 14.40 -6.24 -7.99
CA SER A 91 15.07 -5.69 -6.82
C SER A 91 15.38 -4.20 -6.94
N ILE A 92 15.21 -3.47 -5.83
CA ILE A 92 15.57 -2.07 -5.72
C ILE A 92 16.45 -1.82 -4.50
N MET A 93 17.25 -0.75 -4.54
CA MET A 93 18.04 -0.28 -3.41
C MET A 93 17.26 0.77 -2.63
N VAL A 94 17.06 0.53 -1.33
CA VAL A 94 16.43 1.48 -0.40
C VAL A 94 17.34 1.63 0.81
N ASN A 95 17.83 2.84 1.05
CA ASN A 95 18.74 3.14 2.16
C ASN A 95 19.96 2.20 2.24
N GLY A 96 20.53 1.85 1.07
CA GLY A 96 21.67 0.92 0.98
C GLY A 96 21.31 -0.56 1.13
N GLN A 97 20.04 -0.91 1.32
CA GLN A 97 19.57 -2.29 1.38
C GLN A 97 18.92 -2.71 0.07
N LYS A 98 19.30 -3.88 -0.45
CA LYS A 98 18.64 -4.50 -1.59
C LYS A 98 17.35 -5.16 -1.12
N LEU A 99 16.21 -4.73 -1.67
CA LEU A 99 14.90 -5.28 -1.36
C LEU A 99 14.34 -6.02 -2.57
N GLU A 100 14.10 -7.31 -2.39
CA GLU A 100 13.39 -8.13 -3.37
C GLU A 100 11.87 -7.82 -3.30
N PRO A 101 11.21 -7.58 -4.46
CA PRO A 101 9.76 -7.35 -4.51
C PRO A 101 8.99 -8.56 -3.99
N PHE A 102 8.02 -8.31 -3.11
CA PHE A 102 7.14 -9.36 -2.63
C PHE A 102 6.19 -9.81 -3.73
N LYS A 103 6.03 -11.13 -3.87
CA LYS A 103 5.01 -11.76 -4.70
C LYS A 103 4.52 -13.04 -4.05
N ALA A 104 3.24 -13.31 -4.23
CA ALA A 104 2.60 -14.56 -3.88
C ALA A 104 1.72 -15.02 -5.04
N ASN A 105 1.38 -16.31 -5.08
CA ASN A 105 0.40 -16.78 -6.06
C ASN A 105 -0.99 -16.29 -5.65
N ILE A 106 -1.64 -15.56 -6.53
CA ILE A 106 -3.06 -15.21 -6.43
C ILE A 106 -3.78 -16.16 -7.38
N LEU A 107 -4.63 -17.02 -6.81
CA LEU A 107 -5.45 -18.01 -7.52
C LEU A 107 -6.52 -17.33 -8.38
#